data_AF-A0A955S361-F1
#
_entry.id   AF-A0A955S361-F1
#
_cell.length_a   1.000
_cell.length_b   1.000
_cell.length_c   1.000
_cell.angle_alpha   90.00
_cell.angle_beta   90.00
_cell.angle_gamma   90.00
#
_symmetry.space_group_name_H-M   'P 1'
#
loop_
_entity.id
_entity.type
_entity.pdbx_description
1 polymer ?
#
loop_
_entity_poly.entity_id
_entity_poly.type
_entity_poly.pdbx_seq_one_letter_code
_entity_poly.pdbx_strand_id
1 'polypeptide(L)'
;MSKTYNFIMKVYLVFVAAKALAKFSNFYLPGSKEHFYFQVVSAFNPYFFLDYTANAVQVVLNLWQVVPVYYYIYGHRPDNIVLWRLLFITKMVFDVIGNSYAYVIFRTAYHDGGWNYVAIYVALSILIYIPSTLIWFLQAFQGEYIYAFRDTTAKAR
;
A
#
# COMPACT_ATOMS: atom_id res chain seq x y z
N MET A 1 -8.68 9.30 22.35
CA MET A 1 -7.77 9.97 21.37
C MET A 1 -8.08 11.46 21.36
N SER A 2 -7.05 12.31 21.22
CA SER A 2 -7.25 13.76 21.08
C SER A 2 -7.94 14.07 19.74
N LYS A 3 -8.72 15.16 19.69
CA LYS A 3 -9.39 15.60 18.44
C LYS A 3 -8.37 15.84 17.31
N THR A 4 -7.21 16.40 17.64
CA THR A 4 -6.10 16.65 16.71
C THR A 4 -5.55 15.38 16.09
N TYR A 5 -5.31 14.33 16.90
CA TYR A 5 -4.82 13.05 16.40
C TYR A 5 -5.80 12.41 15.41
N ASN A 6 -7.10 12.40 15.75
CA ASN A 6 -8.13 11.87 14.86
C ASN A 6 -8.21 12.65 13.53
N PHE A 7 -8.00 13.96 13.55
CA PHE A 7 -7.96 14.76 12.33
C PHE A 7 -6.75 14.40 11.46
N ILE A 8 -5.55 14.32 12.04
CA ILE A 8 -4.31 13.94 11.34
C ILE A 8 -4.48 12.58 10.66
N MET A 9 -5.04 11.60 11.37
CA MET A 9 -5.25 10.25 10.83
C MET A 9 -6.26 10.23 9.67
N LYS A 10 -7.31 11.05 9.72
CA LYS A 10 -8.27 11.16 8.60
C LYS A 10 -7.62 11.78 7.36
N VAL A 11 -6.81 12.83 7.55
CA VAL A 11 -6.02 13.42 6.46
C VAL A 11 -5.05 12.39 5.87
N TYR A 12 -4.37 11.63 6.74
CA TYR A 12 -3.50 10.54 6.33
C TYR A 12 -4.23 9.46 5.51
N LEU A 13 -5.44 9.07 5.91
CA LEU A 13 -6.28 8.13 5.14
C LEU A 13 -6.54 8.63 3.71
N VAL A 14 -6.84 9.93 3.54
CA VAL A 14 -7.04 10.53 2.21
C VAL A 14 -5.75 10.44 1.38
N PHE A 15 -4.58 10.69 1.97
CA PHE A 15 -3.30 10.55 1.29
C PHE A 15 -3.02 9.10 0.85
N VAL A 16 -3.25 8.12 1.72
CA VAL A 16 -3.08 6.69 1.40
C VAL A 16 -4.03 6.30 0.25
N ALA A 17 -5.30 6.70 0.33
CA ALA A 17 -6.28 6.43 -0.72
C ALA A 17 -5.91 7.08 -2.05
N ALA A 18 -5.51 8.37 -2.04
CA ALA A 18 -5.09 9.08 -3.23
C ALA A 18 -3.85 8.43 -3.89
N LYS A 19 -2.88 7.96 -3.09
CA LYS A 19 -1.72 7.24 -3.61
C LYS A 19 -2.07 5.87 -4.18
N ALA A 20 -2.93 5.12 -3.51
CA ALA A 20 -3.41 3.83 -4.01
C ALA A 20 -4.17 3.99 -5.34
N LEU A 21 -5.04 5.00 -5.43
CA LEU A 21 -5.74 5.35 -6.67
C LEU A 21 -4.79 5.82 -7.76
N ALA A 22 -3.80 6.67 -7.43
CA ALA A 22 -2.81 7.11 -8.42
C ALA A 22 -2.00 5.94 -8.99
N LYS A 23 -1.61 4.96 -8.14
CA LYS A 23 -0.93 3.74 -8.58
C LYS A 23 -1.84 2.87 -9.45
N PHE A 24 -3.11 2.71 -9.07
CA PHE A 24 -4.11 2.01 -9.89
C PHE A 24 -4.31 2.65 -11.25
N SER A 25 -4.53 3.97 -11.28
CA SER A 25 -4.66 4.75 -12.50
C SER A 25 -3.41 4.66 -13.37
N ASN A 26 -2.22 4.74 -12.78
CA ASN A 26 -0.97 4.59 -13.53
C ASN A 26 -0.81 3.19 -14.14
N PHE A 27 -1.35 2.13 -13.55
CA PHE A 27 -1.26 0.80 -14.14
C PHE A 27 -2.29 0.56 -15.25
N TYR A 28 -3.55 1.00 -15.04
CA TYR A 28 -4.66 0.66 -15.93
C TYR A 28 -5.02 1.73 -16.97
N LEU A 29 -4.74 3.02 -16.75
CA LEU A 29 -5.14 4.06 -17.70
C LEU A 29 -4.21 4.11 -18.92
N PRO A 30 -4.77 4.08 -20.14
CA PRO A 30 -3.99 4.29 -21.35
C PRO A 30 -3.41 5.70 -21.36
N GLY A 31 -2.10 5.82 -21.56
CA GLY A 31 -1.37 7.10 -21.59
C GLY A 31 -0.47 7.34 -20.37
N SER A 32 -0.55 6.51 -19.33
CA SER A 32 0.45 6.55 -18.26
C SER A 32 1.77 5.90 -18.71
N LYS A 33 2.88 6.34 -18.12
CA LYS A 33 4.21 5.77 -18.39
C LYS A 33 4.33 4.31 -17.95
N GLU A 34 3.68 3.96 -16.85
CA GLU A 34 3.69 2.59 -16.32
C GLU A 34 2.90 1.65 -17.23
N HIS A 35 1.70 2.05 -17.68
CA HIS A 35 0.92 1.26 -18.63
C HIS A 35 1.68 1.05 -19.95
N PHE A 36 2.29 2.11 -20.49
CA PHE A 36 3.10 2.01 -21.70
C PHE A 36 4.30 1.05 -21.53
N TYR A 37 4.98 1.09 -20.38
CA TYR A 37 6.03 0.14 -20.06
C TYR A 37 5.54 -1.31 -20.14
N PHE A 38 4.39 -1.63 -19.52
CA PHE A 38 3.83 -2.97 -19.57
C PHE A 38 3.44 -3.39 -21.00
N GLN A 39 2.87 -2.49 -21.80
CA GLN A 39 2.57 -2.78 -23.21
C GLN A 39 3.84 -3.11 -24.01
N VAL A 40 4.89 -2.28 -23.88
CA VAL A 40 6.14 -2.47 -24.62
C VAL A 40 6.82 -3.77 -24.23
N VAL A 41 7.02 -4.03 -22.94
CA VAL A 41 7.75 -5.23 -22.50
C VAL A 41 6.99 -6.52 -22.85
N SER A 42 5.65 -6.49 -22.82
CA SER A 42 4.83 -7.64 -23.22
C SER A 42 5.05 -8.07 -24.67
N ALA A 43 5.44 -7.14 -25.56
CA ALA A 43 5.74 -7.45 -26.94
C ALA A 43 7.09 -8.17 -27.14
N PHE A 44 8.01 -8.06 -26.17
CA PHE A 44 9.38 -8.58 -26.29
C PHE A 44 9.67 -9.78 -25.37
N ASN A 45 8.90 -10.00 -24.31
CA ASN A 45 9.13 -11.09 -23.36
C ASN A 45 7.87 -11.95 -23.14
N PRO A 46 7.85 -13.22 -23.58
CA PRO A 46 6.69 -14.10 -23.43
C PRO A 46 6.40 -14.50 -21.97
N TYR A 47 7.38 -14.42 -21.07
CA TYR A 47 7.20 -14.71 -19.64
C TYR A 47 6.73 -13.51 -18.82
N PHE A 48 6.58 -12.35 -19.47
CA PHE A 48 6.18 -11.09 -18.82
C PHE A 48 4.78 -11.13 -18.18
N PHE A 49 3.95 -12.09 -18.57
CA PHE A 49 2.65 -12.31 -17.95
C PHE A 49 2.73 -12.43 -16.42
N LEU A 50 3.80 -13.05 -15.89
CA LEU A 50 3.99 -13.19 -14.45
C LEU A 50 4.24 -11.84 -13.78
N ASP A 51 5.12 -11.00 -14.33
CA ASP A 51 5.41 -9.66 -13.81
C ASP A 51 4.19 -8.74 -13.89
N TYR A 52 3.46 -8.81 -15.01
CA TYR A 52 2.21 -8.06 -15.19
C TYR A 52 1.17 -8.47 -14.15
N THR A 53 0.94 -9.77 -13.99
CA THR A 53 -0.03 -10.29 -13.01
C THR A 53 0.38 -9.95 -11.59
N ALA A 54 1.68 -10.06 -11.27
CA ALA A 54 2.19 -9.69 -9.96
C ALA A 54 1.96 -8.21 -9.64
N ASN A 55 2.24 -7.30 -10.59
CA ASN A 55 1.95 -5.88 -10.40
C ASN A 55 0.45 -5.61 -10.33
N ALA A 56 -0.37 -6.26 -11.16
CA ALA A 56 -1.82 -6.11 -11.13
C ALA A 56 -2.39 -6.48 -9.74
N VAL A 57 -1.95 -7.61 -9.18
CA VAL A 57 -2.33 -8.03 -7.82
C VAL A 57 -1.82 -7.04 -6.77
N GLN A 58 -0.57 -6.59 -6.88
CA GLN A 58 0.02 -5.59 -5.98
C GLN A 58 -0.79 -4.28 -5.95
N VAL A 59 -1.19 -3.79 -7.11
CA VAL A 59 -2.01 -2.60 -7.29
C VAL A 59 -3.38 -2.76 -6.63
N VAL A 60 -4.03 -3.91 -6.80
CA VAL A 60 -5.31 -4.22 -6.14
C VAL A 60 -5.16 -4.28 -4.62
N LEU A 61 -4.09 -4.91 -4.12
CA LEU A 61 -3.82 -4.98 -2.69
C LEU A 61 -3.47 -3.61 -2.09
N ASN A 62 -2.90 -2.69 -2.87
CA ASN A 62 -2.71 -1.30 -2.45
C ASN A 62 -4.02 -0.53 -2.31
N LEU A 63 -5.02 -0.79 -3.16
CA LEU A 63 -6.36 -0.25 -2.94
C LEU A 63 -6.97 -0.84 -1.67
N TRP A 64 -6.81 -2.16 -1.50
CA TRP A 64 -7.33 -2.84 -0.31
C TRP A 64 -6.71 -2.32 0.99
N GLN A 65 -5.44 -1.88 0.98
CA GLN A 65 -4.74 -1.34 2.16
C GLN A 65 -5.45 -0.15 2.83
N VAL A 66 -6.30 0.56 2.08
CA VAL A 66 -7.10 1.68 2.61
C VAL A 66 -8.10 1.18 3.66
N VAL A 67 -8.62 -0.04 3.51
CA VAL A 67 -9.62 -0.63 4.40
C VAL A 67 -9.06 -0.82 5.83
N PRO A 68 -7.88 -1.45 6.05
CA PRO A 68 -7.22 -1.49 7.35
C PRO A 68 -7.05 -0.14 8.03
N VAL A 69 -6.63 0.87 7.27
CA VAL A 69 -6.43 2.22 7.82
C VAL A 69 -7.76 2.82 8.25
N TYR A 70 -8.81 2.65 7.44
CA TYR A 70 -10.17 3.04 7.79
C TYR A 70 -10.65 2.33 9.08
N TYR A 71 -10.51 1.00 9.16
CA TYR A 71 -10.92 0.22 10.33
C TYR A 71 -10.21 0.70 11.60
N TYR A 72 -8.91 0.98 11.51
CA TYR A 72 -8.13 1.52 12.63
C TYR A 72 -8.63 2.89 13.11
N ILE A 73 -8.88 3.82 12.19
CA ILE A 73 -9.32 5.18 12.52
C ILE A 73 -10.69 5.19 13.16
N TYR A 74 -11.63 4.45 12.57
CA TYR A 74 -13.02 4.42 13.02
C TYR A 74 -13.29 3.37 14.11
N GLY A 75 -12.31 2.53 14.44
CA GLY A 75 -12.45 1.53 15.50
C GLY A 75 -13.27 0.31 15.14
N HIS A 76 -13.44 0.02 13.85
CA HIS A 76 -14.16 -1.18 13.40
C HIS A 76 -13.27 -2.41 13.57
N ARG A 77 -13.86 -3.51 14.04
CA ARG A 77 -13.16 -4.79 14.19
C ARG A 77 -13.12 -5.52 12.85
N PRO A 78 -12.01 -6.17 12.49
CA PRO A 78 -12.00 -7.06 11.34
C PRO A 78 -12.94 -8.26 11.60
N ASP A 79 -13.85 -8.53 10.66
CA ASP A 79 -14.83 -9.62 10.81
C ASP A 79 -14.18 -11.01 10.75
N ASN A 80 -13.08 -11.14 9.99
CA ASN A 80 -12.34 -12.39 9.83
C ASN A 80 -10.82 -12.16 9.92
N ILE A 81 -10.23 -12.37 11.09
CA ILE A 81 -8.81 -12.12 11.32
C ILE A 81 -7.89 -12.96 10.44
N VAL A 82 -8.29 -14.19 10.09
CA VAL A 82 -7.50 -15.08 9.23
C VAL A 82 -7.38 -14.52 7.82
N LEU A 83 -8.50 -14.04 7.25
CA LEU A 83 -8.49 -13.37 5.95
C LEU A 83 -7.60 -12.14 5.95
N TRP A 84 -7.64 -11.33 7.02
CA TRP A 84 -6.82 -10.13 7.13
C TRP A 84 -5.32 -10.43 7.19
N ARG A 85 -4.92 -11.49 7.90
CA ARG A 85 -3.52 -11.97 7.92
C ARG A 85 -3.09 -12.49 6.55
N LEU A 86 -3.93 -13.28 5.89
CA LEU A 86 -3.65 -13.79 4.54
C LEU A 86 -3.48 -12.65 3.53
N LEU A 87 -4.36 -11.65 3.55
CA LEU A 87 -4.27 -10.49 2.66
C LEU A 87 -3.03 -9.64 2.96
N PHE A 88 -2.66 -9.48 4.23
CA PHE A 88 -1.43 -8.79 4.61
C PHE A 88 -0.17 -9.52 4.11
N ILE A 89 -0.07 -10.83 4.35
CA ILE A 89 1.08 -11.63 3.90
C ILE A 89 1.18 -11.61 2.38
N THR A 90 0.04 -11.83 1.70
CA THR A 90 -0.05 -11.76 0.24
C THR A 90 0.41 -10.38 -0.26
N LYS A 91 -0.04 -9.28 0.36
CA LYS A 91 0.42 -7.93 0.04
C LYS A 91 1.93 -7.80 0.18
N MET A 92 2.52 -8.27 1.28
CA MET A 92 3.97 -8.17 1.49
C MET A 92 4.75 -8.92 0.40
N VAL A 93 4.29 -10.10 -0.01
CA VAL A 93 4.91 -10.85 -1.12
C VAL A 93 4.81 -10.04 -2.41
N PHE A 94 3.61 -9.58 -2.77
CA PHE A 94 3.38 -8.84 -4.01
C PHE A 94 3.99 -7.44 -4.02
N ASP A 95 4.22 -6.79 -2.87
CA ASP A 95 4.98 -5.55 -2.79
C ASP A 95 6.46 -5.75 -3.16
N VAL A 96 7.02 -6.94 -2.90
CA VAL A 96 8.39 -7.26 -3.33
C VAL A 96 8.43 -7.61 -4.81
N ILE A 97 7.57 -8.51 -5.28
CA ILE A 97 7.65 -9.02 -6.66
C ILE A 97 6.92 -8.16 -7.71
N GLY A 98 5.89 -7.42 -7.30
CA GLY A 98 4.98 -6.68 -8.18
C GLY A 98 5.40 -5.25 -8.48
N ASN A 99 6.64 -4.85 -8.23
CA ASN A 99 7.12 -3.48 -8.44
C ASN A 99 8.14 -3.34 -9.58
N SER A 100 8.02 -4.17 -10.62
CA SER A 100 8.98 -4.24 -11.75
C SER A 100 9.24 -2.88 -12.42
N TYR A 101 8.21 -2.05 -12.63
CA TYR A 101 8.37 -0.71 -13.20
C TYR A 101 9.23 0.21 -12.31
N ALA A 102 9.02 0.17 -10.99
CA ALA A 102 9.80 0.98 -10.05
C ALA A 102 11.27 0.53 -10.02
N TYR A 103 11.55 -0.77 -10.10
CA TYR A 103 12.91 -1.29 -10.22
C TYR A 103 13.64 -0.75 -11.45
N VAL A 104 12.95 -0.68 -12.59
CA VAL A 104 13.53 -0.11 -13.82
C VAL A 104 13.82 1.38 -13.64
N ILE A 105 12.89 2.16 -13.09
CA ILE A 105 13.13 3.59 -12.80
C ILE A 105 14.33 3.78 -11.88
N PHE A 106 14.44 3.00 -10.81
CA PHE A 106 15.56 3.12 -9.87
C PHE A 106 16.88 2.76 -10.54
N ARG A 107 16.89 1.71 -11.37
CA ARG A 107 18.08 1.31 -12.11
C ARG A 107 18.51 2.39 -13.11
N THR A 108 17.58 2.99 -13.85
CA THR A 108 17.91 4.08 -14.79
C THR A 108 18.43 5.31 -14.04
N ALA A 109 17.74 5.71 -12.96
CA ALA A 109 18.14 6.88 -12.18
C ALA A 109 19.49 6.69 -11.46
N TYR A 110 19.84 5.45 -11.08
CA TYR A 110 21.15 5.08 -10.56
C TYR A 110 22.25 5.35 -11.59
N HIS A 111 22.04 4.94 -12.84
CA HIS A 111 23.03 5.10 -13.90
C HIS A 111 23.16 6.55 -14.39
N ASP A 112 22.07 7.32 -14.39
CA ASP A 112 22.05 8.70 -14.87
C ASP A 112 22.48 9.75 -13.81
N GLY A 113 22.95 9.32 -12.63
CA GLY A 113 23.38 10.21 -11.55
C GLY A 113 22.22 10.91 -10.82
N GLY A 114 20.98 10.47 -11.02
CA GLY A 114 19.75 11.05 -10.47
C GLY A 114 19.45 10.72 -9.01
N TRP A 115 20.49 10.54 -8.17
CA TRP A 115 20.34 10.06 -6.79
C TRP A 115 19.41 10.87 -5.91
N ASN A 116 19.40 12.19 -6.08
CA ASN A 116 18.53 13.08 -5.32
C ASN A 116 17.04 12.76 -5.58
N TYR A 117 16.68 12.46 -6.84
CA TYR A 117 15.30 12.09 -7.19
C TYR A 117 14.91 10.73 -6.63
N VAL A 118 15.83 9.76 -6.66
CA VAL A 118 15.63 8.44 -6.06
C VAL A 118 15.42 8.56 -4.55
N ALA A 119 16.27 9.32 -3.86
CA ALA A 119 16.19 9.52 -2.42
C ALA A 119 14.86 10.17 -2.00
N ILE A 120 14.42 11.23 -2.72
CA ILE A 120 13.14 11.89 -2.46
C ILE A 120 11.97 10.93 -2.71
N TYR A 121 11.99 10.19 -3.81
CA TYR A 121 10.94 9.23 -4.14
C TYR A 121 10.84 8.13 -3.06
N VAL A 122 11.97 7.59 -2.63
CA VAL A 122 12.04 6.57 -1.57
C VAL A 122 11.55 7.14 -0.25
N ALA A 123 12.00 8.33 0.15
CA ALA A 123 11.57 8.97 1.40
C ALA A 123 10.06 9.21 1.44
N LEU A 124 9.49 9.75 0.35
CA LEU A 124 8.03 9.96 0.25
C LEU A 124 7.25 8.64 0.26
N SER A 125 7.80 7.59 -0.36
CA SER A 125 7.18 6.27 -0.35
C SER A 125 7.20 5.66 1.05
N ILE A 126 8.32 5.73 1.75
CA ILE A 126 8.50 5.28 3.14
C ILE A 126 7.47 5.96 4.07
N LEU A 127 7.34 7.28 3.98
CA LEU A 127 6.44 8.06 4.84
C LEU A 127 4.97 7.66 4.67
N ILE A 128 4.57 7.17 3.50
CA ILE A 128 3.17 6.80 3.23
C ILE A 128 2.95 5.30 3.45
N TYR A 129 3.81 4.44 2.90
CA TYR A 129 3.61 2.99 2.92
C TYR A 129 3.97 2.34 4.26
N ILE A 130 4.99 2.83 4.98
CA ILE A 130 5.37 2.19 6.26
C ILE A 130 4.26 2.34 7.30
N PRO A 131 3.71 3.55 7.56
CA PRO A 131 2.67 3.67 8.58
C PRO A 131 1.39 2.91 8.20
N SER A 132 1.02 2.84 6.91
CA SER A 132 -0.18 2.11 6.47
C SER A 132 0.00 0.60 6.65
N THR A 133 1.20 0.11 6.33
CA THR A 133 1.57 -1.29 6.50
C THR A 133 1.63 -1.67 7.97
N LEU A 134 2.18 -0.82 8.84
CA LEU A 134 2.17 -1.03 10.28
C LEU A 134 0.75 -1.05 10.84
N ILE A 135 -0.13 -0.14 10.40
CA ILE A 135 -1.54 -0.14 10.83
C ILE A 135 -2.22 -1.45 10.42
N TRP A 136 -1.98 -1.93 9.20
CA TRP A 136 -2.52 -3.21 8.77
C TRP A 136 -1.96 -4.38 9.60
N PHE A 137 -0.66 -4.41 9.85
CA PHE A 137 -0.05 -5.41 10.72
C PHE A 137 -0.71 -5.43 12.11
N LEU A 138 -0.87 -4.26 12.74
CA LEU A 138 -1.53 -4.11 14.03
C LEU A 138 -2.97 -4.64 13.98
N GLN A 139 -3.72 -4.33 12.92
CA GLN A 139 -5.07 -4.83 12.73
C GLN A 139 -5.13 -6.35 12.57
N ALA A 140 -4.25 -6.92 11.75
CA ALA A 140 -4.25 -8.33 11.40
C ALA A 140 -3.71 -9.25 12.51
N PHE A 141 -2.74 -8.78 13.31
CA PHE A 141 -2.06 -9.62 14.30
C PHE A 141 -2.35 -9.21 15.74
N GLN A 142 -2.65 -7.94 16.01
CA GLN A 142 -2.86 -7.41 17.36
C GLN A 142 -4.28 -6.85 17.57
N GLY A 143 -5.16 -6.95 16.58
CA GLY A 143 -6.50 -6.36 16.62
C GLY A 143 -7.28 -6.77 17.87
N GLU A 144 -7.32 -8.06 18.19
CA GLU A 144 -8.06 -8.59 19.35
C GLU A 144 -7.69 -7.89 20.67
N TYR A 145 -6.39 -7.64 20.90
CA TYR A 145 -5.91 -6.92 22.08
C TYR A 145 -6.28 -5.43 22.06
N ILE A 146 -6.09 -4.77 20.91
CA ILE A 146 -6.41 -3.35 20.73
C ILE A 146 -7.89 -3.08 21.00
N TYR A 147 -8.76 -3.97 20.51
CA TYR A 147 -10.20 -3.83 20.67
C TYR A 147 -10.69 -4.21 22.07
N ALA A 148 -10.11 -5.24 22.69
CA ALA A 148 -10.41 -5.57 24.09
C ALA A 148 -10.06 -4.41 25.03
N PHE A 149 -8.92 -3.74 24.83
CA PHE A 149 -8.52 -2.57 25.60
C PHE A 149 -9.45 -1.35 25.40
N ARG A 150 -9.96 -1.14 24.17
CA ARG A 150 -10.95 -0.08 23.90
C ARG A 150 -12.27 -0.33 24.61
N ASP A 151 -12.75 -1.56 24.66
CA ASP A 151 -14.00 -1.89 25.32
C ASP A 151 -13.92 -1.70 26.84
N THR A 152 -12.81 -2.09 27.47
CA THR A 152 -12.63 -1.92 28.91
C THR A 152 -12.55 -0.45 29.30
N THR A 153 -11.86 0.37 28.51
CA THR A 153 -11.78 1.82 28.73
C THR A 153 -13.08 2.55 28.44
N ALA A 154 -13.91 2.06 27.51
CA ALA A 154 -15.24 2.61 27.25
C ALA A 154 -16.22 2.32 28.38
N LYS A 155 -16.15 1.14 29.03
CA LYS A 155 -16.99 0.79 30.18
C LYS A 155 -16.60 1.49 31.49
N ALA A 156 -15.37 2.01 31.57
CA ALA A 156 -14.85 2.71 32.74
C ALA A 156 -15.15 4.23 32.76
N ARG A 157 -15.87 4.74 31.75
CA ARG A 157 -16.31 6.14 31.63
C ARG A 157 -17.82 6.22 31.72
#